data_AF-A0ABC9V6V4-F1
#
_entry.id   AF-A0ABC9V6V4-F1
#
_cell.length_a   1.000
_cell.length_b   1.000
_cell.length_c   1.000
_cell.angle_alpha   90.00
_cell.angle_beta   90.00
_cell.angle_gamma   90.00
#
_symmetry.space_group_name_H-M   'P 1'
#
loop_
_entity.id
_entity.type
_entity.pdbx_description
1 polymer ?
#
loop_
_entity_poly.entity_id
_entity_poly.type
_entity_poly.pdbx_seq_one_letter_code
_entity_poly.pdbx_strand_id
1 'polypeptide(L)'
;MSVFSFEQEQQFFHEIKQMLNQQTFERLILSQYKGELTQLEKITFRVVELHGKKQLSALYHHTTQDVTKNYSFEDGLEQMQC
;
A
#
# COMPACT_ATOMS: atom_id res chain seq x y z
N MET A 1 -18.82 7.52 -10.16
CA MET A 1 -17.79 6.62 -10.74
C MET A 1 -16.54 7.45 -10.86
N SER A 2 -15.54 7.22 -10.02
CA SER A 2 -14.26 7.92 -10.17
C SER A 2 -13.46 7.17 -11.23
N VAL A 3 -13.52 7.66 -12.47
CA VAL A 3 -12.59 7.26 -13.53
C VAL A 3 -11.26 7.90 -13.19
N PHE A 4 -10.35 7.12 -12.61
CA PHE A 4 -8.96 7.55 -12.49
C PHE A 4 -8.35 7.57 -13.91
N SER A 5 -7.77 8.69 -14.29
CA SER A 5 -6.99 8.79 -15.53
C SER A 5 -5.63 8.14 -15.32
N PHE A 6 -5.08 7.49 -16.34
CA PHE A 6 -3.74 6.86 -16.32
C PHE A 6 -2.63 7.79 -15.81
N GLU A 7 -2.72 9.09 -16.11
CA GLU A 7 -1.76 10.09 -15.60
C GLU A 7 -1.86 10.31 -14.08
N GLN A 8 -3.07 10.25 -13.50
CA GLN A 8 -3.27 10.38 -12.06
C GLN A 8 -2.70 9.18 -11.31
N GLU A 9 -2.84 7.99 -11.89
CA GLU A 9 -2.24 6.77 -11.38
C GLU A 9 -0.71 6.86 -11.37
N GLN A 10 -0.10 7.28 -12.48
CA GLN A 10 1.35 7.48 -12.54
C GLN A 10 1.85 8.51 -11.54
N GLN A 11 1.16 9.65 -11.42
CA GLN A 11 1.52 10.70 -10.47
C GLN A 11 1.44 10.19 -9.03
N PHE A 12 0.38 9.45 -8.70
CA PHE A 12 0.21 8.83 -7.38
C PHE A 12 1.38 7.88 -7.04
N PHE A 13 1.73 6.97 -7.95
CA PHE A 13 2.87 6.08 -7.75
C PHE A 13 4.21 6.82 -7.68
N HIS A 14 4.37 7.88 -8.48
CA HIS A 14 5.57 8.71 -8.45
C HIS A 14 5.74 9.39 -7.08
N GLU A 15 4.67 9.99 -6.55
CA GLU A 15 4.68 10.63 -5.23
C GLU A 15 5.00 9.62 -4.12
N ILE A 16 4.40 8.44 -4.15
CA ILE A 16 4.71 7.38 -3.17
C ILE A 16 6.20 7.00 -3.23
N LYS A 17 6.76 6.78 -4.43
CA LYS A 17 8.19 6.48 -4.59
C LYS A 17 9.07 7.61 -4.05
N GLN A 18 8.71 8.87 -4.32
CA GLN A 18 9.44 10.02 -3.78
C GLN A 18 9.37 10.05 -2.25
N MET A 19 8.19 9.84 -1.65
CA MET A 19 8.01 9.82 -0.21
C MET A 19 8.77 8.67 0.48
N LEU A 20 8.81 7.49 -0.15
CA LEU A 20 9.57 6.35 0.36
C LEU A 20 11.08 6.64 0.35
N ASN A 21 11.60 7.21 -0.75
CA ASN A 21 13.00 7.62 -0.87
C ASN A 21 13.39 8.74 0.11
N GLN A 22 12.51 9.73 0.28
CA GLN A 22 12.70 10.85 1.20
C GLN A 22 12.41 10.47 2.66
N GLN A 23 11.95 9.23 2.91
CA GLN A 23 11.56 8.74 4.24
C GLN A 23 10.45 9.57 4.90
N THR A 24 9.63 10.24 4.09
CA THR A 24 8.47 11.05 4.51
C THR A 24 7.15 10.28 4.36
N PHE A 25 7.21 9.03 3.89
CA PHE A 25 6.04 8.17 3.80
C PHE A 25 5.56 7.75 5.19
N GLU A 26 4.43 8.30 5.63
CA GLU A 26 3.82 7.93 6.90
C GLU A 26 2.90 6.70 6.75
N ARG A 27 1.86 6.82 5.92
CA ARG A 27 0.83 5.79 5.77
C ARG A 27 0.01 6.01 4.50
N LEU A 28 -0.28 4.92 3.80
CA LEU A 28 -1.27 4.88 2.73
C LEU A 28 -2.42 3.95 3.13
N ILE A 29 -3.66 4.39 2.91
CA ILE A 29 -4.86 3.59 3.18
C ILE A 29 -5.63 3.44 1.88
N LEU A 30 -5.71 2.21 1.38
CA LEU A 30 -6.60 1.83 0.29
C LEU A 30 -7.87 1.26 0.91
N SER A 31 -8.94 2.04 0.90
CA SER A 31 -10.26 1.62 1.42
C SER A 31 -11.23 1.36 0.27
N GLN A 32 -12.35 0.68 0.56
CA GLN A 32 -13.36 0.33 -0.45
C GLN A 32 -12.82 -0.59 -1.53
N TYR A 33 -12.15 -1.67 -1.12
CA TYR A 33 -11.76 -2.71 -2.06
C TYR A 33 -13.01 -3.30 -2.74
N LYS A 34 -13.06 -3.25 -4.07
CA LYS A 34 -14.18 -3.70 -4.91
C LYS A 34 -13.84 -4.94 -5.75
N GLY A 35 -12.76 -5.64 -5.40
CA GLY A 35 -12.37 -6.88 -6.07
C GLY A 35 -13.10 -8.10 -5.53
N GLU A 36 -12.67 -9.28 -5.98
CA GLU A 36 -13.31 -10.56 -5.65
C GLU A 36 -13.13 -11.01 -4.20
N LEU A 37 -12.18 -10.40 -3.46
CA LEU A 37 -12.00 -10.62 -2.03
C LEU A 37 -13.13 -9.94 -1.24
N THR A 38 -14.26 -10.64 -1.15
CA THR A 38 -15.50 -10.24 -0.47
C THR A 38 -15.35 -9.82 1.00
N GLN A 39 -14.24 -10.17 1.64
CA GLN A 39 -13.99 -9.87 3.06
C GLN A 39 -12.93 -8.80 3.29
N LEU A 40 -12.26 -8.30 2.24
CA LEU A 40 -11.21 -7.30 2.38
C LEU A 40 -11.85 -5.90 2.42
N GLU A 41 -11.71 -5.20 3.55
CA GLU A 41 -12.33 -3.88 3.72
C GLU A 41 -11.36 -2.75 3.35
N LYS A 42 -10.11 -2.88 3.79
CA LYS A 42 -9.05 -1.90 3.56
C LYS A 42 -7.67 -2.54 3.64
N ILE A 43 -6.72 -1.95 2.92
CA ILE A 43 -5.30 -2.23 3.06
C ILE A 43 -4.62 -0.97 3.58
N THR A 44 -3.82 -1.11 4.63
CA THR A 44 -3.02 -0.02 5.17
C THR A 44 -1.55 -0.32 4.97
N PHE A 45 -0.86 0.47 4.18
CA PHE A 45 0.59 0.41 4.01
C PHE A 45 1.26 1.42 4.93
N ARG A 46 2.32 1.00 5.61
CA ARG A 46 3.16 1.84 6.47
C ARG A 46 4.61 1.42 6.36
N VAL A 47 5.55 2.35 6.49
CA VAL A 47 6.96 2.00 6.60
C VAL A 47 7.24 1.58 8.04
N VAL A 48 7.87 0.42 8.20
CA VAL A 48 8.33 -0.09 9.50
C VAL A 48 9.81 -0.42 9.40
N GLU A 49 10.53 -0.29 10.51
CA GLU A 49 11.91 -0.73 10.59
C GLU A 49 11.95 -2.07 11.33
N LEU A 50 12.36 -3.12 10.64
CA LEU A 50 12.51 -4.46 11.19
C LEU A 50 13.97 -4.88 11.05
N HIS A 51 14.61 -5.20 12.18
CA HIS A 51 16.01 -5.62 12.21
C HIS A 51 16.97 -4.63 11.51
N GLY A 52 16.71 -3.33 11.63
CA GLY A 52 17.51 -2.27 10.99
C GLY A 52 17.29 -2.09 9.49
N LYS A 53 16.31 -2.79 8.90
CA LYS A 53 15.90 -2.61 7.51
C LYS A 53 14.51 -1.98 7.44
N LYS A 54 14.37 -0.93 6.64
CA LYS A 54 13.06 -0.34 6.36
C LYS A 54 12.30 -1.24 5.39
N GLN A 55 11.08 -1.57 5.77
CA GLN A 55 10.18 -2.46 5.05
C GLN A 55 8.81 -1.81 4.94
N LEU A 56 8.08 -2.14 3.88
CA LEU A 56 6.69 -1.73 3.71
C LEU A 56 5.78 -2.77 4.36
N SER A 57 5.16 -2.42 5.47
CA SER A 57 4.18 -3.26 6.15
C SER A 57 2.79 -2.97 5.60
N ALA A 58 2.20 -3.96 4.95
CA ALA A 58 0.84 -3.96 4.44
C ALA A 58 -0.07 -4.73 5.41
N LEU A 59 -0.99 -4.01 6.04
CA LEU A 59 -2.05 -4.56 6.88
C LEU A 59 -3.31 -4.71 6.04
N TYR A 60 -3.69 -5.94 5.77
CA TYR A 60 -4.94 -6.33 5.12
C TYR A 60 -5.98 -6.54 6.20
N HIS A 61 -6.91 -5.59 6.32
CA HIS A 61 -8.02 -5.67 7.25
C HIS A 61 -9.15 -6.45 6.59
N HIS A 62 -9.32 -7.70 7.02
CA HIS A 62 -10.48 -8.50 6.64
C HIS A 62 -11.52 -8.48 7.75
N THR A 63 -12.78 -8.69 7.37
CA THR A 63 -13.91 -8.76 8.31
C THR A 63 -13.69 -9.74 9.47
N THR A 64 -12.94 -10.82 9.23
CA THR A 64 -12.71 -11.90 10.20
C THR A 64 -11.32 -11.89 10.82
N GLN A 65 -10.34 -11.22 10.19
CA GLN A 65 -8.96 -11.21 10.66
C GLN A 65 -8.12 -10.10 10.03
N ASP A 66 -7.12 -9.66 10.77
CA ASP A 66 -6.08 -8.78 10.27
C ASP A 66 -4.86 -9.58 9.82
N VAL A 67 -4.48 -9.45 8.55
CA VAL A 67 -3.28 -10.07 8.00
C VAL A 67 -2.22 -9.00 7.78
N THR A 68 -1.09 -9.09 8.47
CA THR A 68 0.05 -8.20 8.21
C THR A 68 1.09 -8.91 7.37
N LYS A 69 1.51 -8.28 6.27
CA LYS A 69 2.63 -8.74 5.44
C LYS A 69 3.67 -7.63 5.35
N ASN A 70 4.94 -7.98 5.53
CA ASN A 70 6.04 -7.05 5.42
C ASN A 70 6.79 -7.35 4.12
N TYR A 71 6.87 -6.33 3.27
CA TYR A 71 7.49 -6.37 1.97
C TYR A 71 8.76 -5.53 1.98
N SER A 72 9.70 -5.82 1.08
CA SER A 72 10.69 -4.81 0.72
C SER A 72 9.99 -3.62 0.05
N PHE A 73 10.66 -2.47 -0.06
CA PHE A 73 10.07 -1.33 -0.77
C PHE A 73 9.78 -1.65 -2.24
N GLU A 74 10.62 -2.46 -2.90
CA GLU A 74 10.42 -2.90 -4.28
C GLU A 74 9.20 -3.81 -4.39
N ASP A 75 9.15 -4.89 -3.61
CA ASP A 75 8.01 -5.83 -3.63
C ASP A 75 6.69 -5.13 -3.26
N GLY A 76 6.75 -4.20 -2.29
CA GLY A 76 5.59 -3.45 -1.84
C GLY A 76 5.01 -2.56 -2.93
N LEU A 77 5.86 -1.93 -3.74
CA LEU A 77 5.44 -1.13 -4.88
C LEU A 77 4.81 -1.99 -5.98
N GLU A 78 5.35 -3.18 -6.26
CA GLU A 78 4.73 -4.12 -7.20
C GLU A 78 3.35 -4.57 -6.74
N GLN A 79 3.18 -4.87 -5.45
CA GLN A 79 1.86 -5.24 -4.90
C GLN A 79 0.81 -4.13 -5.03
N MET A 80 1.21 -2.88 -5.13
CA MET A 80 0.29 -1.75 -5.28
C MET A 80 -0.13 -1.52 -6.75
N GLN A 81 0.60 -2.07 -7.72
CA GLN A 81 0.33 -1.94 -9.16
C GLN A 81 -0.55 -3.07 -9.74
N CYS A 82 -0.82 -4.13 -8.97
CA CYS A 82 -1.63 -5.28 -9.40
C CYS A 82 -3.14 -5.10 -9.21
#